data_AF-A0A9W4XG71-F1
#
_entry.id   AF-A0A9W4XG71-F1
#
_cell.length_a   1.000
_cell.length_b   1.000
_cell.length_c   1.000
_cell.angle_alpha   90.00
_cell.angle_beta   90.00
_cell.angle_gamma   90.00
#
_symmetry.space_group_name_H-M   'P 1'
#
loop_
_entity.id
_entity.type
_entity.pdbx_description
1 polymer ?
#
loop_
_entity_poly.entity_id
_entity_poly.type
_entity_poly.pdbx_seq_one_letter_code
_entity_poly.pdbx_strand_id
1 'polypeptide(L)'
;MPPSKTLDIITAIFGIALLGSGAYGVLYPAEMARIFGVIDVTRDMTVFYPGIGGRNFSAGLAVWALKLTRQRKALGIFLTCWICTGLADTYLLLIHYEAVDTVWLHCFNICMIGIVAPQLIMGR
;
A
#
# COMPACT_ATOMS: atom_id res chain seq x y z
N MET A 1 4.35 20.24 17.61
CA MET A 1 2.89 20.05 17.78
C MET A 1 2.57 18.56 17.70
N PRO A 2 1.67 18.01 18.53
CA PRO A 2 1.17 16.63 18.35
C PRO A 2 0.53 16.50 16.94
N PRO A 3 0.50 15.32 16.32
CA PRO A 3 -0.14 15.17 15.03
C PRO A 3 -1.63 15.46 15.24
N SER A 4 -2.32 16.01 14.24
CA SER A 4 -3.78 15.98 14.30
C SER A 4 -4.19 14.52 14.54
N LYS A 5 -5.08 14.29 15.52
CA LYS A 5 -5.52 12.92 15.88
C LYS A 5 -5.96 12.15 14.64
N THR A 6 -6.53 12.86 13.67
CA THR A 6 -6.92 12.37 12.34
C THR A 6 -5.75 11.80 11.54
N LEU A 7 -4.66 12.53 11.34
CA LEU A 7 -3.49 12.04 10.58
C LEU A 7 -2.87 10.81 11.25
N ASP A 8 -2.90 10.79 12.58
CA ASP A 8 -2.35 9.71 13.36
C ASP A 8 -3.19 8.41 13.20
N ILE A 9 -4.51 8.53 13.15
CA ILE A 9 -5.42 7.41 12.85
C ILE A 9 -5.24 6.95 11.41
N ILE A 10 -5.24 7.86 10.43
CA ILE A 10 -5.15 7.49 9.00
C ILE A 10 -3.83 6.76 8.71
N THR A 11 -2.71 7.26 9.22
CA THR A 11 -1.41 6.58 9.06
C THR A 11 -1.37 5.20 9.71
N ALA A 12 -2.04 5.01 10.86
CA ALA A 12 -2.17 3.69 11.48
C ALA A 12 -2.99 2.73 10.61
N ILE A 13 -4.10 3.21 10.03
CA ILE A 13 -4.93 2.42 9.11
C ILE A 13 -4.11 2.00 7.88
N PHE A 14 -3.33 2.90 7.28
CA PHE A 14 -2.43 2.54 6.17
C PHE A 14 -1.41 1.48 6.57
N GLY A 15 -0.78 1.63 7.74
CA GLY A 15 0.17 0.64 8.25
C GLY A 15 -0.48 -0.75 8.40
N ILE A 16 -1.69 -0.81 8.98
CA ILE A 16 -2.45 -2.06 9.13
C ILE A 16 -2.83 -2.65 7.77
N ALA A 17 -3.33 -1.83 6.84
CA ALA A 17 -3.71 -2.29 5.50
C ALA A 17 -2.51 -2.87 4.72
N LEU A 18 -1.34 -2.25 4.84
CA LEU A 18 -0.09 -2.72 4.24
C LEU A 18 0.39 -4.03 4.88
N LEU A 19 0.33 -4.15 6.20
CA LEU A 19 0.66 -5.40 6.90
C LEU A 19 -0.30 -6.53 6.52
N GLY A 20 -1.60 -6.25 6.51
CA GLY A 20 -2.64 -7.24 6.18
C GLY A 20 -2.53 -7.72 4.73
N SER A 21 -2.47 -6.79 3.78
CA SER A 21 -2.28 -7.14 2.35
C SER A 21 -0.94 -7.82 2.09
N GLY A 22 0.12 -7.43 2.81
CA GLY A 22 1.43 -8.05 2.70
C GLY A 22 1.46 -9.49 3.20
N ALA A 23 0.89 -9.73 4.40
CA ALA A 23 0.76 -11.08 4.95
C ALA A 23 -0.14 -11.95 4.05
N TYR A 24 -1.23 -11.40 3.54
CA TYR A 24 -2.12 -12.10 2.61
C TYR A 24 -1.39 -12.49 1.31
N GLY A 25 -0.62 -11.58 0.72
CA GLY A 25 0.15 -11.86 -0.51
C GLY A 25 1.24 -12.93 -0.34
N VAL A 26 1.81 -13.07 0.85
CA VAL A 26 2.79 -14.12 1.17
C VAL A 26 2.11 -15.47 1.42
N LEU A 27 1.03 -15.48 2.20
CA LEU A 27 0.36 -16.72 2.62
C LEU A 27 -0.57 -17.29 1.55
N TYR A 28 -1.16 -16.42 0.71
CA TYR A 28 -2.16 -16.76 -0.30
C TYR A 28 -1.82 -16.10 -1.66
N PRO A 29 -0.66 -16.43 -2.26
CA PRO A 29 -0.17 -15.76 -3.46
C PRO A 29 -1.07 -15.94 -4.68
N ALA A 30 -1.75 -17.09 -4.80
CA ALA A 30 -2.70 -17.33 -5.89
C ALA A 30 -3.93 -16.43 -5.79
N GLU A 31 -4.44 -16.21 -4.58
CA GLU A 31 -5.62 -15.37 -4.39
C GLU A 31 -5.29 -13.89 -4.53
N MET A 32 -4.10 -13.51 -4.09
CA MET A 32 -3.57 -12.18 -4.38
C MET A 32 -3.43 -11.96 -5.89
N ALA A 33 -3.03 -12.97 -6.66
CA ALA A 33 -2.96 -12.86 -8.12
C ALA A 33 -4.29 -12.59 -8.80
N ARG A 34 -5.36 -13.20 -8.30
CA ARG A 34 -6.72 -12.95 -8.78
C ARG A 34 -7.18 -11.52 -8.48
N ILE A 35 -6.83 -10.98 -7.31
CA ILE A 35 -7.08 -9.57 -6.98
C ILE A 35 -6.39 -8.62 -7.97
N PHE A 36 -5.27 -9.05 -8.55
CA PHE A 36 -4.54 -8.32 -9.58
C PHE A 36 -4.93 -8.66 -11.03
N GLY A 37 -6.01 -9.43 -11.24
CA GLY A 37 -6.58 -9.68 -12.57
C GLY A 37 -6.06 -10.88 -13.31
N VAL A 38 -5.26 -11.71 -12.66
CA VAL A 38 -4.87 -13.00 -13.22
C VAL A 38 -6.02 -13.98 -12.96
N ILE A 39 -6.88 -14.19 -13.95
CA ILE A 39 -8.04 -15.10 -13.84
C ILE A 39 -7.55 -16.56 -13.76
N ASP A 40 -6.69 -16.95 -14.71
CA ASP A 40 -6.10 -18.29 -14.79
C ASP A 40 -4.73 -18.33 -14.11
N VAL A 41 -4.74 -18.35 -12.78
CA VAL A 41 -3.53 -18.37 -11.98
C VAL A 41 -2.82 -19.72 -12.08
N THR A 42 -1.68 -19.76 -12.76
CA THR A 42 -0.76 -20.91 -12.73
C THR A 42 0.25 -20.79 -11.60
N ARG A 43 0.79 -21.93 -11.14
CA ARG A 43 1.81 -21.95 -10.08
C ARG A 43 3.01 -21.08 -10.42
N ASP A 44 3.45 -21.09 -11.67
CA ASP A 44 4.62 -20.33 -12.12
C ASP A 44 4.35 -18.81 -12.12
N MET A 45 3.13 -18.38 -12.42
CA MET A 45 2.73 -16.97 -12.34
C MET A 45 2.69 -16.45 -10.89
N THR A 46 2.41 -17.33 -9.91
CA THR A 46 2.32 -16.92 -8.50
C THR A 46 3.67 -16.66 -7.84
N VAL A 47 4.78 -17.03 -8.46
CA VAL A 47 6.11 -17.02 -7.82
C VAL A 47 6.55 -15.62 -7.37
N PHE A 48 6.03 -14.56 -8.01
CA PHE A 48 6.34 -13.17 -7.68
C PHE A 48 5.43 -12.55 -6.61
N TYR A 49 4.26 -13.14 -6.35
CA TYR A 49 3.29 -12.58 -5.39
C TYR A 49 3.77 -12.57 -3.94
N PRO A 50 4.54 -13.55 -3.45
CA PRO A 50 5.19 -13.43 -2.14
C PRO A 50 6.15 -12.25 -2.06
N GLY A 51 6.81 -11.89 -3.18
CA GLY A 51 7.65 -10.70 -3.27
C GLY A 51 6.85 -9.40 -3.13
N ILE A 52 5.71 -9.30 -3.83
CA ILE A 52 4.77 -8.18 -3.71
C ILE A 52 4.19 -8.11 -2.29
N GLY A 53 3.84 -9.26 -1.71
CA GLY A 53 3.38 -9.37 -0.32
C GLY A 53 4.44 -8.89 0.67
N GLY A 54 5.68 -9.37 0.53
CA GLY A 54 6.81 -8.94 1.34
C GLY A 54 7.11 -7.44 1.23
N ARG A 55 6.96 -6.86 0.03
CA ARG A 55 7.06 -5.41 -0.23
C ARG A 55 6.04 -4.64 0.60
N ASN A 56 4.76 -5.03 0.55
CA ASN A 56 3.69 -4.38 1.32
C ASN A 56 3.88 -4.57 2.83
N PHE A 57 4.25 -5.77 3.27
CA PHE A 57 4.48 -6.06 4.68
C PHE A 57 5.62 -5.19 5.25
N SER A 58 6.73 -5.11 4.53
CA SER A 58 7.88 -4.27 4.89
C SER A 58 7.50 -2.79 4.96
N ALA A 59 6.69 -2.31 4.02
CA ALA A 59 6.17 -0.94 4.03
C ALA A 59 5.25 -0.68 5.23
N GLY A 60 4.38 -1.63 5.58
CA GLY A 60 3.54 -1.55 6.77
C GLY A 60 4.36 -1.45 8.05
N LEU A 61 5.43 -2.25 8.17
CA LEU A 61 6.39 -2.16 9.28
C LEU A 61 7.09 -0.81 9.31
N ALA A 62 7.54 -0.28 8.16
CA ALA A 62 8.18 1.02 8.07
C ALA A 62 7.23 2.15 8.53
N VAL A 63 5.96 2.12 8.11
CA VAL A 63 4.93 3.07 8.55
C VAL A 63 4.79 3.04 10.07
N TRP A 64 4.65 1.85 10.67
CA TRP A 64 4.50 1.70 12.11
C TRP A 64 5.76 2.12 12.88
N ALA A 65 6.95 1.75 12.40
CA ALA A 65 8.21 2.13 13.02
C ALA A 65 8.39 3.66 13.05
N LEU A 66 8.19 4.33 11.91
CA LEU A 66 8.30 5.79 11.81
C LEU A 66 7.21 6.50 12.63
N LYS A 67 6.00 5.95 12.69
CA LYS A 67 4.92 6.45 13.52
C LYS A 67 5.25 6.37 15.01
N LEU A 68 5.63 5.18 15.51
CA LEU A 68 5.92 4.95 16.93
C LEU A 68 7.13 5.75 17.42
N THR A 69 8.13 5.93 16.55
CA THR A 69 9.31 6.79 16.82
C THR A 69 9.04 8.28 16.58
N ARG A 70 7.81 8.65 16.20
CA ARG A 70 7.35 10.03 15.95
C ARG A 70 8.12 10.76 14.84
N GLN A 71 8.72 10.02 13.90
CA GLN A 71 9.48 10.53 12.76
C GLN A 71 8.57 10.98 11.62
N ARG A 72 7.75 12.02 11.85
CA ARG A 72 6.65 12.40 10.92
C ARG A 72 7.12 12.82 9.54
N LYS A 73 8.19 13.61 9.46
CA LYS A 73 8.72 14.06 8.16
C LYS A 73 9.19 12.86 7.34
N ALA A 74 9.91 11.94 7.96
CA ALA A 74 10.35 10.70 7.32
C ALA A 74 9.15 9.83 6.90
N LEU A 75 8.12 9.71 7.74
CA LEU A 75 6.89 9.00 7.39
C LEU A 75 6.18 9.63 6.19
N GLY A 76 6.08 10.96 6.17
CA GLY A 76 5.51 11.69 5.03
C GLY A 76 6.30 11.49 3.75
N ILE A 77 7.63 11.62 3.79
CA ILE A 77 8.51 11.35 2.64
C ILE A 77 8.35 9.91 2.14
N PHE A 78 8.37 8.95 3.06
CA PHE A 78 8.16 7.53 2.73
C PHE A 78 6.83 7.32 2.00
N LEU A 79 5.74 7.86 2.54
CA LEU A 79 4.41 7.75 1.93
C LEU A 79 4.34 8.45 0.57
N THR A 80 5.00 9.60 0.39
CA THR A 80 5.12 10.24 -0.93
C THR A 80 5.84 9.34 -1.93
N CYS A 81 6.96 8.71 -1.54
CA CYS A 81 7.63 7.74 -2.40
C CYS A 81 6.76 6.51 -2.70
N TRP A 82 5.93 6.10 -1.73
CA TRP A 82 5.02 4.96 -1.87
C TRP A 82 3.94 5.18 -2.94
N ILE A 83 3.63 6.43 -3.29
CA ILE A 83 2.73 6.76 -4.43
C ILE A 83 3.21 6.09 -5.71
N CYS A 84 4.53 6.03 -5.96
CA CYS A 84 5.08 5.38 -7.15
C CYS A 84 4.72 3.89 -7.21
N THR A 85 4.68 3.24 -6.05
CA THR A 85 4.27 1.83 -5.93
C THR A 85 2.79 1.68 -6.24
N GLY A 86 1.95 2.57 -5.70
CA GLY A 86 0.52 2.61 -6.03
C GLY A 86 0.27 2.83 -7.52
N LEU A 87 1.01 3.73 -8.18
CA LEU A 87 0.90 3.95 -9.62
C LEU A 87 1.24 2.71 -10.44
N ALA A 88 2.29 1.98 -10.06
CA ALA A 88 2.67 0.72 -10.70
C ALA A 88 1.57 -0.35 -10.53
N ASP A 89 1.03 -0.49 -9.31
CA ASP A 89 -0.05 -1.43 -9.02
C ASP A 89 -1.34 -1.06 -9.80
N THR A 90 -1.71 0.22 -9.86
CA THR A 90 -2.85 0.70 -10.66
C THR A 90 -2.64 0.44 -12.15
N TYR A 91 -1.43 0.63 -12.68
CA TYR A 91 -1.12 0.36 -14.09
C TYR A 91 -1.29 -1.13 -14.42
N LEU A 92 -0.81 -2.03 -13.55
CA LEU A 92 -1.03 -3.47 -13.71
C LEU A 92 -2.51 -3.83 -13.77
N LEU A 93 -3.33 -3.21 -12.91
CA LEU A 93 -4.77 -3.42 -12.91
C LEU A 93 -5.46 -2.86 -14.16
N LEU A 94 -4.99 -1.71 -14.68
CA LEU A 94 -5.54 -1.11 -15.89
C LEU A 94 -5.28 -1.95 -17.15
N ILE A 95 -4.14 -2.66 -17.22
CA ILE A 95 -3.87 -3.59 -18.33
C ILE A 95 -4.88 -4.75 -18.35
N HIS A 96 -5.42 -5.11 -17.19
CA HIS A 96 -6.41 -6.18 -17.02
C HIS A 96 -7.77 -5.64 -16.55
N TYR A 97 -8.14 -4.42 -16.95
CA TYR A 97 -9.30 -3.70 -16.41
C TYR A 97 -10.62 -4.47 -16.56
N GLU A 98 -10.80 -5.23 -17.64
CA GLU A 98 -12.01 -6.04 -17.87
C GLU A 98 -12.16 -7.22 -16.89
N ALA A 99 -11.05 -7.64 -16.26
CA ALA A 99 -11.00 -8.76 -15.33
C ALA A 99 -11.04 -8.32 -13.84
N VAL A 100 -10.94 -7.02 -13.54
CA VAL A 100 -10.72 -6.52 -12.17
C VAL A 100 -11.50 -5.26 -11.84
N ASP A 101 -12.25 -5.31 -10.74
CA ASP A 101 -13.04 -4.18 -10.23
C ASP A 101 -12.33 -3.40 -9.09
N THR A 102 -11.04 -3.64 -8.85
CA THR A 102 -10.30 -3.01 -7.73
C THR A 102 -9.41 -1.84 -8.14
N VAL A 103 -9.46 -1.40 -9.40
CA VAL A 103 -8.67 -0.27 -9.92
C VAL A 103 -8.99 1.01 -9.15
N TRP A 104 -10.28 1.27 -8.90
CA TRP A 104 -10.72 2.46 -8.16
C TRP A 104 -10.15 2.52 -6.74
N LEU A 105 -10.00 1.37 -6.07
CA LEU A 105 -9.45 1.28 -4.72
C LEU A 105 -7.98 1.74 -4.68
N HIS A 106 -7.21 1.38 -5.70
CA HIS A 106 -5.81 1.77 -5.81
C HIS A 106 -5.67 3.27 -6.13
N CYS A 107 -6.51 3.79 -7.03
CA CYS A 107 -6.62 5.22 -7.28
C CYS A 107 -6.98 6.00 -6.01
N PHE A 108 -7.97 5.52 -5.25
CA PHE A 108 -8.39 6.11 -3.99
C PHE A 108 -7.24 6.13 -2.96
N ASN A 109 -6.53 5.01 -2.80
CA ASN A 109 -5.38 4.91 -1.90
C ASN A 109 -4.27 5.91 -2.27
N ILE A 110 -3.95 6.04 -3.56
CA ILE A 110 -2.95 7.01 -4.05
C ILE A 110 -3.38 8.45 -3.72
N CYS A 111 -4.62 8.82 -4.01
CA CYS A 111 -5.14 10.15 -3.72
C CYS A 111 -5.10 10.46 -2.22
N MET A 112 -5.51 9.51 -1.39
CA MET A 112 -5.46 9.67 0.07
C MET A 112 -4.04 9.86 0.58
N ILE A 113 -3.08 9.07 0.08
CA ILE A 113 -1.66 9.24 0.40
C ILE A 113 -1.15 10.61 -0.09
N GLY A 114 -1.56 11.05 -1.27
CA GLY A 114 -1.24 12.37 -1.84
C GLY A 114 -1.73 13.55 -1.00
N ILE A 115 -2.76 13.36 -0.18
CA ILE A 115 -3.27 14.38 0.76
C ILE A 115 -2.55 14.27 2.11
N VAL A 116 -2.39 13.06 2.63
CA VAL A 116 -1.83 12.80 3.98
C VAL A 116 -0.33 13.07 4.04
N ALA A 117 0.42 12.63 3.04
CA ALA A 117 1.88 12.70 3.05
C ALA A 117 2.40 14.15 3.10
N PRO A 118 1.90 15.11 2.30
CA PRO A 118 2.30 16.51 2.43
C PRO A 118 1.99 17.12 3.79
N GLN A 119 0.86 16.75 4.41
CA GLN A 119 0.51 17.27 5.75
C GLN A 119 1.50 16.79 6.82
N LEU A 120 1.94 15.53 6.74
CA LEU A 120 2.97 14.99 7.63
C LEU A 120 4.33 15.69 7.45
N ILE A 121 4.70 16.04 6.22
CA ILE A 121 5.93 16.77 5.90
C ILE A 121 5.88 18.20 6.44
N MET A 122 4.75 18.89 6.21
CA MET A 122 4.54 20.27 6.66
C MET A 122 4.30 20.38 8.17
N GLY A 123 4.09 19.26 8.88
CA GLY A 123 3.86 19.24 10.32
C GLY A 123 2.52 19.83 10.73
N ARG A 124 1.52 19.77 9.84
CA ARG A 124 0.14 20.22 10.06
C ARG A 124 -0.70 19.16 10.76
#